data_AF-A0A2V8D4X1-F1
#
_entry.id   AF-A0A2V8D4X1-F1
#
_cell.length_a   1.000
_cell.length_b   1.000
_cell.length_c   1.000
_cell.angle_alpha   90.00
_cell.angle_beta   90.00
_cell.angle_gamma   90.00
#
_symmetry.space_group_name_H-M   'P 1'
#
loop_
_entity.id
_entity.type
_entity.pdbx_description
1 polymer ?
#
loop_
_entity_poly.entity_id
_entity_poly.type
_entity_poly.pdbx_seq_one_letter_code
_entity_poly.pdbx_strand_id
1 'polypeptide(L)'
;RRPSVLAYYLRGLINLYYNRFIFKRTDKGVADLTQALSLVTTDTPAALVARVYTALGDGYFRLDNLAKAREIWSAALAKFPGDAALRSRLEPQGQRLEWVVGAALSADRRVDTSLTDLLEQP
;
A
#
# COMPACT_ATOMS: atom_id res chain seq x y z
N ARG A 1 2.50 12.76 21.30
CA ARG A 1 1.32 12.16 20.63
C ARG A 1 1.78 10.90 19.90
N ARG A 2 1.06 9.77 20.00
CA ARG A 2 1.38 8.55 19.23
C ARG A 2 0.94 8.74 17.77
N PRO A 3 1.70 8.28 16.75
CA PRO A 3 1.31 8.43 15.35
C PRO A 3 0.05 7.61 15.02
N SER A 4 -0.79 8.10 14.11
CA SER A 4 -2.03 7.44 13.65
C SER A 4 -1.78 6.46 12.50
N VAL A 5 -2.80 5.66 12.13
CA VAL A 5 -2.79 4.80 10.93
C VAL A 5 -2.39 5.61 9.69
N LEU A 6 -3.01 6.78 9.48
CA LEU A 6 -2.72 7.66 8.35
C LEU A 6 -1.25 8.14 8.35
N ALA A 7 -0.70 8.46 9.52
CA ALA A 7 0.70 8.91 9.63
C ALA A 7 1.69 7.80 9.24
N TYR A 8 1.47 6.57 9.73
CA TYR A 8 2.29 5.42 9.35
C TYR A 8 2.10 5.03 7.89
N TYR A 9 0.87 5.08 7.36
CA TYR A 9 0.59 4.86 5.94
C TYR A 9 1.39 5.82 5.05
N LEU A 10 1.32 7.13 5.32
CA LEU A 10 2.02 8.14 4.53
C LEU A 10 3.54 7.96 4.59
N ARG A 11 4.10 7.74 5.79
CA ARG A 11 5.54 7.51 5.95
C ARG A 11 6.01 6.24 5.22
N GLY A 12 5.22 5.18 5.33
CA GLY A 12 5.47 3.93 4.63
C GLY A 12 5.46 4.10 3.12
N LEU A 13 4.43 4.77 2.59
CA LEU A 13 4.30 5.06 1.16
C LEU A 13 5.45 5.93 0.64
N ILE A 14 5.86 6.97 1.37
CA ILE A 14 7.02 7.83 1.03
C ILE A 14 8.30 6.98 0.95
N ASN A 15 8.52 6.07 1.90
CA ASN A 15 9.67 5.16 1.87
C ASN A 15 9.64 4.24 0.64
N LEU A 16 8.46 3.80 0.19
CA LEU A 16 8.31 3.05 -1.06
C LEU A 16 8.61 3.92 -2.28
N TYR A 17 8.02 5.12 -2.41
CA TYR A 17 8.28 6.01 -3.56
C TYR A 17 9.75 6.40 -3.70
N TYR A 18 10.37 6.82 -2.60
CA TYR A 18 11.76 7.28 -2.59
C TYR A 18 12.75 6.18 -2.26
N ASN A 19 12.46 4.96 -2.70
CA ASN A 19 13.42 3.86 -2.74
C ASN A 19 14.40 4.04 -3.91
N ARG A 20 15.09 5.19 -3.97
CA ARG A 20 16.19 5.39 -4.91
C ARG A 20 17.29 4.37 -4.61
N PHE A 21 17.96 3.90 -5.67
CA PHE A 21 18.98 2.85 -5.68
C PHE A 21 19.99 2.87 -4.50
N ILE A 22 20.27 4.04 -3.92
CA ILE A 22 21.23 4.23 -2.82
C ILE A 22 20.62 4.06 -1.42
N PHE A 23 19.32 4.35 -1.22
CA PHE A 23 18.75 4.45 0.13
C PHE A 23 18.07 3.18 0.67
N LYS A 24 17.78 2.18 -0.18
CA LYS A 24 17.16 0.87 0.17
C LYS A 24 16.16 0.98 1.33
N ARG A 25 15.07 1.71 1.13
CA ARG A 25 14.08 2.05 2.20
C ARG A 25 12.83 1.19 2.19
N THR A 26 12.73 0.22 1.28
CA THR A 26 11.55 -0.65 1.18
C THR A 26 11.25 -1.36 2.50
N ASP A 27 12.27 -1.80 3.22
CA ASP A 27 12.18 -2.40 4.55
C ASP A 27 11.50 -1.47 5.57
N LYS A 28 11.90 -0.19 5.62
CA LYS A 28 11.29 0.84 6.47
C LYS A 28 9.85 1.12 6.06
N GLY A 29 9.59 1.11 4.74
CA GLY A 29 8.24 1.23 4.19
C GLY A 29 7.33 0.10 4.68
N VAL A 30 7.78 -1.15 4.57
CA VAL A 30 7.07 -2.33 5.07
C VAL A 30 6.87 -2.28 6.58
N ALA A 31 7.88 -1.86 7.35
CA ALA A 31 7.77 -1.72 8.80
C ALA A 31 6.70 -0.69 9.20
N ASP A 32 6.66 0.46 8.53
CA ASP A 32 5.66 1.50 8.76
C ASP A 32 4.25 1.03 8.40
N LEU A 33 4.09 0.37 7.25
CA LEU A 33 2.79 -0.13 6.80
C LEU A 33 2.28 -1.28 7.68
N THR A 34 3.17 -2.12 8.19
CA THR A 34 2.83 -3.14 9.20
C THR A 34 2.35 -2.47 10.49
N GLN A 35 3.03 -1.40 10.93
CA GLN A 35 2.61 -0.64 12.10
C GLN A 35 1.30 0.13 11.87
N ALA A 36 1.00 0.55 10.64
CA ALA A 36 -0.30 1.11 10.30
C ALA A 36 -1.42 0.08 10.50
N LEU A 37 -1.24 -1.16 10.02
CA LEU A 37 -2.22 -2.23 10.21
C LEU A 37 -2.43 -2.62 11.67
N SER A 38 -1.39 -2.59 12.51
CA SER A 38 -1.53 -2.91 13.94
C SER A 38 -2.31 -1.86 14.75
N LEU A 39 -2.56 -0.69 14.17
CA LEU A 39 -3.32 0.40 14.77
C LEU A 39 -4.73 0.54 14.18
N VAL A 40 -5.11 -0.30 13.21
CA VAL A 40 -6.45 -0.28 12.61
C VAL A 40 -7.49 -0.64 13.66
N THR A 41 -8.52 0.19 13.75
CA THR A 41 -9.72 -0.01 14.56
C THR A 41 -10.96 -0.06 13.66
N THR A 42 -12.13 -0.36 14.24
CA THR A 42 -13.43 -0.29 13.54
C THR A 42 -13.72 1.10 12.96
N ASP A 43 -13.19 2.15 13.59
CA ASP A 43 -13.42 3.54 13.19
C ASP A 43 -12.43 4.02 12.12
N THR A 44 -11.47 3.16 11.73
CA THR A 44 -10.53 3.50 10.66
C THR A 44 -11.25 3.42 9.31
N PRO A 45 -11.18 4.47 8.46
CA PRO A 45 -11.84 4.45 7.16
C PRO A 45 -11.44 3.23 6.32
N ALA A 46 -12.43 2.49 5.81
CA ALA A 46 -12.20 1.28 5.03
C ALA A 46 -11.25 1.51 3.83
N ALA A 47 -11.40 2.65 3.15
CA ALA A 47 -10.52 3.05 2.06
C ALA A 47 -9.07 3.23 2.50
N LEU A 48 -8.82 3.77 3.71
CA LEU A 48 -7.46 3.86 4.25
C LEU A 48 -6.88 2.47 4.50
N VAL A 49 -7.67 1.57 5.08
CA VAL A 49 -7.24 0.19 5.36
C VAL A 49 -6.89 -0.54 4.06
N ALA A 50 -7.72 -0.43 3.02
CA ALA A 50 -7.45 -1.00 1.70
C ALA A 50 -6.16 -0.44 1.06
N ARG A 51 -5.94 0.88 1.16
CA ARG A 51 -4.71 1.54 0.69
C ARG A 51 -3.47 1.06 1.45
N VAL A 52 -3.56 0.85 2.76
CA VAL A 52 -2.45 0.31 3.58
C VAL A 52 -2.10 -1.11 3.13
N TYR A 53 -3.08 -1.99 2.97
CA TYR A 53 -2.85 -3.35 2.48
C TYR A 53 -2.22 -3.37 1.08
N THR A 54 -2.74 -2.55 0.16
CA THR A 54 -2.22 -2.45 -1.20
C THR A 54 -0.74 -2.07 -1.18
N ALA A 55 -0.40 -1.00 -0.46
CA ALA A 55 0.97 -0.53 -0.34
C ALA A 55 1.88 -1.55 0.36
N LEU A 56 1.37 -2.25 1.38
CA LEU A 56 2.16 -3.26 2.10
C LEU A 56 2.55 -4.42 1.19
N GLY A 57 1.60 -4.92 0.37
CA GLY A 57 1.89 -5.94 -0.62
C GLY A 57 2.85 -5.44 -1.71
N ASP A 58 2.68 -4.20 -2.19
CA ASP A 58 3.61 -3.56 -3.14
C ASP A 58 5.04 -3.46 -2.53
N GLY A 59 5.15 -3.21 -1.22
CA GLY A 59 6.40 -3.22 -0.47
C GLY A 59 7.06 -4.60 -0.42
N TYR A 60 6.32 -5.66 -0.08
CA TYR A 60 6.84 -7.02 -0.10
C TYR A 60 7.23 -7.48 -1.50
N PHE A 61 6.48 -7.07 -2.53
CA PHE A 61 6.85 -7.34 -3.92
C PHE A 61 8.21 -6.72 -4.26
N ARG A 62 8.47 -5.47 -3.85
CA ARG A 62 9.77 -4.80 -4.03
C ARG A 62 10.91 -5.38 -3.18
N LEU A 63 10.61 -6.26 -2.22
CA LEU A 63 11.58 -7.05 -1.48
C LEU A 63 11.75 -8.45 -2.08
N ASP A 64 11.30 -8.66 -3.32
CA ASP A 64 11.31 -9.94 -4.03
C ASP A 64 10.54 -11.06 -3.31
N ASN A 65 9.62 -10.69 -2.40
CA ASN A 65 8.77 -11.64 -1.68
C ASN A 65 7.35 -11.64 -2.28
N LEU A 66 7.26 -12.18 -3.51
CA LEU A 66 5.99 -12.26 -4.23
C LEU A 66 4.94 -13.09 -3.48
N ALA A 67 5.35 -14.17 -2.80
CA ALA A 67 4.44 -15.02 -2.04
C ALA A 67 3.72 -14.20 -0.94
N LYS A 68 4.47 -13.42 -0.16
CA LYS A 68 3.89 -12.58 0.89
C LYS A 68 3.06 -11.42 0.31
N ALA A 69 3.50 -10.83 -0.79
CA ALA A 69 2.72 -9.80 -1.49
C ALA A 69 1.33 -10.33 -1.90
N ARG A 70 1.29 -11.52 -2.52
CA ARG A 70 0.04 -12.19 -2.93
C ARG A 70 -0.86 -12.53 -1.75
N GLU A 71 -0.30 -13.05 -0.66
CA GLU A 71 -1.04 -13.33 0.58
C GLU A 71 -1.74 -12.06 1.07
N ILE A 72 -1.01 -10.94 1.15
CA ILE A 72 -1.50 -9.66 1.66
C ILE A 72 -2.58 -9.07 0.76
N TRP A 73 -2.35 -9.01 -0.56
CA TRP A 73 -3.35 -8.52 -1.50
C TRP A 73 -4.62 -9.39 -1.51
N SER A 74 -4.47 -10.71 -1.42
CA SER A 74 -5.61 -11.64 -1.40
C SER A 74 -6.43 -11.50 -0.12
N ALA A 75 -5.76 -11.42 1.04
CA ALA A 75 -6.42 -11.18 2.32
C ALA A 75 -7.17 -9.85 2.34
N ALA A 76 -6.62 -8.83 1.70
CA ALA A 76 -7.27 -7.54 1.56
C ALA A 76 -8.45 -7.58 0.58
N LEU A 77 -8.33 -8.26 -0.57
CA LEU A 77 -9.42 -8.37 -1.54
C LEU A 77 -10.62 -9.13 -0.94
N ALA A 78 -10.38 -10.12 -0.08
CA ALA A 78 -11.44 -10.79 0.66
C ALA A 78 -12.24 -9.83 1.57
N LYS A 79 -11.59 -8.80 2.12
CA LYS A 79 -12.22 -7.75 2.94
C LYS A 79 -12.84 -6.62 2.11
N PHE A 80 -12.23 -6.31 0.98
CA PHE A 80 -12.59 -5.20 0.09
C PHE A 80 -12.80 -5.71 -1.34
N PRO A 81 -13.84 -6.54 -1.58
CA PRO A 81 -13.97 -7.27 -2.83
C PRO A 81 -14.12 -6.38 -4.06
N GLY A 82 -14.56 -5.12 -3.87
CA GLY A 82 -14.73 -4.10 -4.92
C GLY A 82 -13.48 -3.29 -5.26
N ASP A 83 -12.37 -3.44 -4.53
CA ASP A 83 -11.20 -2.57 -4.68
C ASP A 83 -10.44 -2.86 -5.99
N ALA A 84 -10.45 -1.89 -6.89
CA ALA A 84 -9.81 -2.01 -8.20
C ALA A 84 -8.28 -2.09 -8.12
N ALA A 85 -7.65 -1.44 -7.13
CA ALA A 85 -6.21 -1.46 -6.98
C ALA A 85 -5.72 -2.84 -6.55
N LEU A 86 -6.42 -3.50 -5.62
CA LEU A 86 -6.10 -4.86 -5.19
C LEU A 86 -6.27 -5.88 -6.33
N ARG A 87 -7.38 -5.80 -7.09
CA ARG A 87 -7.60 -6.65 -8.27
C ARG A 87 -6.49 -6.48 -9.31
N SER A 88 -6.06 -5.24 -9.56
CA SER A 88 -5.02 -4.97 -10.55
C SER A 88 -3.65 -5.59 -10.21
N ARG A 89 -3.37 -5.93 -8.94
CA ARG A 89 -2.18 -6.69 -8.54
C ARG A 89 -2.39 -8.20 -8.64
N LEU A 90 -3.61 -8.67 -8.41
CA LEU A 90 -3.90 -10.10 -8.35
C LEU A 90 -4.08 -10.74 -9.74
N GLU A 91 -4.59 -10.00 -10.72
CA GLU A 91 -4.81 -10.50 -12.08
C GLU A 91 -3.52 -10.74 -12.90
N PRO A 92 -2.54 -9.81 -12.98
CA PRO A 92 -1.36 -9.98 -13.83
C PRO A 92 -0.26 -10.84 -13.18
N GLN A 93 0.68 -11.32 -14.00
CA GLN A 93 1.89 -12.02 -13.56
C GLN A 93 3.14 -11.48 -14.30
N GLY A 94 4.33 -11.82 -13.80
CA GLY A 94 5.61 -11.45 -14.41
C GLY A 94 5.73 -9.95 -14.69
N GLN A 95 6.24 -9.59 -15.87
CA GLN A 95 6.51 -8.20 -16.27
C GLN A 95 5.28 -7.28 -16.18
N ARG A 96 4.06 -7.81 -16.38
CA ARG A 96 2.85 -7.00 -16.26
C ARG A 96 2.57 -6.61 -14.81
N LEU A 97 2.84 -7.50 -13.86
CA LEU A 97 2.76 -7.17 -12.43
C LEU A 97 3.83 -6.16 -12.04
N GLU A 98 5.06 -6.34 -12.51
CA GLU A 98 6.15 -5.37 -12.30
C GLU A 98 5.76 -3.97 -12.78
N TRP A 99 5.13 -3.87 -13.95
CA TRP A 99 4.65 -2.60 -14.47
C TRP A 99 3.55 -2.00 -13.60
N VAL A 100 2.58 -2.79 -13.12
CA VAL A 100 1.50 -2.31 -12.24
C VAL A 100 2.06 -1.75 -10.93
N VAL A 101 2.93 -2.51 -10.25
CA VAL A 101 3.53 -2.08 -8.97
C VAL A 101 4.50 -0.92 -9.18
N GLY A 102 5.30 -0.98 -10.24
CA GLY A 102 6.25 0.08 -10.62
C GLY A 102 5.55 1.39 -10.93
N ALA A 103 4.46 1.34 -11.70
CA ALA A 103 3.61 2.48 -12.00
C ALA A 103 3.00 3.12 -10.74
N ALA A 104 2.48 2.29 -9.83
CA ALA A 104 1.82 2.77 -8.61
C ALA A 104 2.78 3.43 -7.60
N LEU A 105 4.08 3.18 -7.74
CA LEU A 105 5.13 3.70 -6.87
C LEU A 105 6.17 4.52 -7.65
N SER A 106 5.75 5.07 -8.80
CA SER A 106 6.57 5.96 -9.63
C SER A 106 6.37 7.41 -9.20
N ALA A 107 7.43 8.06 -8.74
CA ALA A 107 7.39 9.47 -8.35
C ALA A 107 7.11 10.42 -9.54
N ASP A 108 7.26 9.94 -10.77
CA ASP A 108 7.01 10.71 -11.99
C ASP A 108 5.54 10.67 -12.42
N ARG A 109 4.71 9.85 -11.76
CA ARG A 109 3.27 9.81 -11.99
C ARG A 109 2.55 10.68 -10.97
N ARG A 110 1.59 11.46 -11.45
CA ARG A 110 0.66 12.19 -10.57
C ARG A 110 -0.10 11.19 -9.72
N VAL A 111 0.01 11.36 -8.41
CA VAL A 111 -0.79 10.65 -7.42
C VAL A 111 -2.08 11.42 -7.24
N ASP A 112 -3.21 10.71 -7.13
CA ASP A 112 -4.45 11.32 -6.68
C ASP A 112 -4.29 11.75 -5.21
N THR A 113 -4.31 13.05 -4.98
CA THR A 113 -4.17 13.65 -3.64
C THR A 113 -5.52 13.90 -2.97
N SER A 114 -6.62 13.44 -3.57
CA SER A 114 -7.94 13.57 -2.98
C SER A 114 -8.04 12.81 -1.66
N LEU A 115 -8.65 13.47 -0.67
CA LEU A 115 -8.98 12.89 0.63
C LEU A 115 -10.47 12.51 0.71
N THR A 116 -11.23 12.60 -0.38
CA THR A 116 -12.70 12.39 -0.38
C THR A 116 -13.12 11.03 0.19
N ASP A 117 -12.31 9.99 -0.01
CA ASP A 117 -12.61 8.64 0.53
C ASP A 117 -12.00 8.40 1.92
N LEU A 118 -11.20 9.35 2.42
CA LEU A 118 -10.48 9.25 3.69
C LEU A 118 -11.10 10.13 4.79
N LEU A 119 -11.92 11.09 4.41
CA LEU A 119 -12.68 11.96 5.29
C LEU A 119 -14.15 11.63 5.03
N GLU A 120 -14.89 11.27 6.08
CA GLU A 120 -16.33 11.02 5.97
C GLU A 120 -17.00 12.18 5.22
N GLN A 121 -17.86 11.86 4.25
CA GLN A 121 -18.77 12.87 3.73
C GLN A 121 -19.79 13.20 4.83
N PRO A 122 -20.15 14.48 5.00
CA PRO A 122 -21.08 14.92 6.04
C PRO A 122 -22.46 14.26 5.94
#